data_AF-A0A133N845-F1
#
_entry.id   AF-A0A133N845-F1
#
_cell.length_a   1.000
_cell.length_b   1.000
_cell.length_c   1.000
_cell.angle_alpha   90.00
_cell.angle_beta   90.00
_cell.angle_gamma   90.00
#
_symmetry.space_group_name_H-M   'P 1'
#
loop_
_entity.id
_entity.type
_entity.pdbx_description
1 polymer ?
#
loop_
_entity_poly.entity_id
_entity_poly.type
_entity_poly.pdbx_seq_one_letter_code
_entity_poly.pdbx_strand_id
1 'polypeptide(L)'
;MINSNDKIILDSKLGNVISKDGRDKVILLGSYYQSGSNFVENIEIVINSYNDKKSLVTKVNYTGYNLELFLGDFNKDGLDEIMLRGAYGGSGGYEIASVYKYKNGSLEEIFSIEIFGNKYTFKAQYLPGNLVEVVLPQLEEKFIFNMNNKPKTYLDMIYEENGEVRKGAIPVVSSINEAFPIKTVYSQEIYLFIRQRVVGVSNADTIGYIESFLSLENDNVTILNIGAFNFGEKYNKNLEKEILGERGGVYKEERNYPQWNDEYFRGNELKEKSSIELSGVRCIKTMNSSFIDFYKTYSEEDLLLNKEVDLIKNSNSIESRKENTELRRSKKENHIPFNIANKFPIETEFLTLENLEDNNLLRIVSEEKESILIPYLLDKTPYLALLNKDYESYVLKHNFRGEGFAIKDLFILNLGKEVLIFIGFEVDTKLNKLHILKLKDGKLVKAFNENEYYYSKIFLENLNNDKEAELIIWINEIEEAYKIEIYSIKENGLKKTNKFDKYYYEKVVDYYKNLIENYGNKSIYSYYLALAYEKRREYRKAIAVIDDALEEEFPYPSVERLKELRKKLKKLIK
;
A
#
# COMPACT_ATOMS: atom_id res chain seq x y z
N MET A 1 -34.11 16.19 17.04
CA MET A 1 -34.21 15.63 15.68
C MET A 1 -33.09 16.27 14.88
N ILE A 2 -32.13 15.49 14.40
CA ILE A 2 -31.04 15.96 13.54
C ILE A 2 -31.39 15.48 12.13
N ASN A 3 -31.33 16.37 11.13
CA ASN A 3 -31.63 16.02 9.74
C ASN A 3 -30.50 15.15 9.17
N SER A 4 -30.80 13.91 8.80
CA SER A 4 -29.84 12.92 8.28
C SER A 4 -29.47 13.11 6.80
N ASN A 5 -29.32 14.36 6.34
CA ASN A 5 -29.14 14.70 4.91
C ASN A 5 -27.72 15.14 4.52
N ASP A 6 -26.79 15.26 5.46
CA ASP A 6 -25.41 15.63 5.14
C ASP A 6 -24.65 14.41 4.58
N LYS A 7 -24.47 14.41 3.26
CA LYS A 7 -23.70 13.39 2.55
C LYS A 7 -22.20 13.58 2.77
N ILE A 8 -21.51 12.49 3.08
CA ILE A 8 -20.06 12.41 3.21
C ILE A 8 -19.44 11.74 1.98
N ILE A 9 -18.17 12.03 1.72
CA ILE A 9 -17.35 11.28 0.77
C ILE A 9 -16.78 10.06 1.51
N LEU A 10 -17.06 8.86 0.99
CA LEU A 10 -16.56 7.58 1.51
C LEU A 10 -15.24 7.21 0.85
N ASP A 11 -15.13 7.40 -0.46
CA ASP A 11 -13.95 7.13 -1.27
C ASP A 11 -13.97 7.95 -2.57
N SER A 12 -12.83 8.10 -3.23
CA SER A 12 -12.80 8.60 -4.61
C SER A 12 -11.61 8.04 -5.41
N LYS A 13 -11.84 7.80 -6.69
CA LYS A 13 -10.88 7.23 -7.64
C LYS A 13 -10.85 8.05 -8.93
N LEU A 14 -9.81 7.86 -9.74
CA LEU A 14 -9.64 8.46 -11.07
C LEU A 14 -9.41 7.33 -12.07
N GLY A 15 -10.16 7.32 -13.18
CA GLY A 15 -10.11 6.27 -14.18
C GLY A 15 -10.68 6.68 -15.53
N ASN A 16 -10.58 5.80 -16.53
CA ASN A 16 -11.06 6.02 -17.90
C ASN A 16 -12.45 5.41 -18.11
N VAL A 17 -13.43 5.89 -17.34
CA VAL A 17 -14.78 5.32 -17.24
C VAL A 17 -15.68 5.74 -18.42
N ILE A 18 -15.63 7.00 -18.85
CA ILE A 18 -16.52 7.54 -19.90
C ILE A 18 -15.86 7.44 -21.28
N SER A 19 -14.53 7.51 -21.35
CA SER A 19 -13.78 7.46 -22.60
C SER A 19 -12.34 6.97 -22.34
N LYS A 20 -11.71 6.34 -23.33
CA LYS A 20 -10.39 5.68 -23.17
C LYS A 20 -9.25 6.64 -22.81
N ASP A 21 -9.33 7.89 -23.27
CA ASP A 21 -8.38 8.96 -22.91
C ASP A 21 -8.85 9.80 -21.70
N GLY A 22 -9.94 9.39 -21.05
CA GLY A 22 -10.58 10.09 -19.94
C GLY A 22 -9.79 10.05 -18.63
N ARG A 23 -10.09 10.99 -17.75
CA ARG A 23 -9.62 11.03 -16.34
C ARG A 23 -10.78 11.38 -15.44
N ASP A 24 -11.84 10.58 -15.54
CA ASP A 24 -13.10 10.83 -14.87
C ASP A 24 -12.92 10.58 -13.36
N LYS A 25 -13.35 11.53 -12.53
CA LYS A 25 -13.29 11.38 -11.07
C LYS A 25 -14.55 10.72 -10.58
N VAL A 26 -14.42 9.47 -10.12
CA VAL A 26 -15.49 8.73 -9.47
C VAL A 26 -15.42 9.01 -7.96
N ILE A 27 -16.55 9.39 -7.36
CA ILE A 27 -16.68 9.70 -5.94
C ILE A 27 -17.82 8.87 -5.38
N LEU A 28 -17.55 8.15 -4.30
CA LEU A 28 -18.56 7.43 -3.54
C LEU A 28 -19.05 8.31 -2.40
N LEU A 29 -20.36 8.55 -2.37
CA LEU A 29 -21.05 9.32 -1.34
C LEU A 29 -21.98 8.41 -0.54
N GLY A 30 -22.32 8.82 0.68
CA GLY A 30 -23.40 8.26 1.48
C GLY A 30 -23.70 9.11 2.70
N SER A 31 -24.62 8.67 3.55
CA SER A 31 -24.97 9.31 4.83
C SER A 31 -24.83 8.29 5.96
N TYR A 32 -24.22 8.65 7.09
CA TYR A 32 -24.29 7.79 8.27
C TYR A 32 -25.73 7.67 8.77
N TYR A 33 -26.17 6.44 9.07
CA TYR A 33 -27.54 6.14 9.52
C TYR A 33 -27.96 6.95 10.78
N GLN A 34 -26.99 7.21 11.65
CA GLN A 34 -27.12 8.13 12.79
C GLN A 34 -25.73 8.64 13.21
N SER A 35 -25.67 9.73 13.96
CA SER A 35 -24.42 10.23 14.56
C SER A 35 -23.69 9.13 15.34
N GLY A 36 -22.37 9.03 15.13
CA GLY A 36 -21.52 8.01 15.75
C GLY A 36 -21.66 6.59 15.18
N SER A 37 -22.48 6.38 14.14
CA SER A 37 -22.56 5.10 13.43
C SER A 37 -21.56 5.01 12.29
N ASN A 38 -20.82 3.91 12.18
CA ASN A 38 -20.02 3.59 10.99
C ASN A 38 -20.86 2.93 9.87
N PHE A 39 -22.16 2.69 10.10
CA PHE A 39 -23.09 2.18 9.09
C PHE A 39 -23.59 3.32 8.22
N VAL A 40 -23.41 3.16 6.91
CA VAL A 40 -23.72 4.15 5.87
C VAL A 40 -24.90 3.68 5.03
N GLU A 41 -25.81 4.62 4.77
CA GLU A 41 -26.97 4.48 3.90
C GLU A 41 -26.98 5.56 2.80
N ASN A 42 -28.02 5.58 1.96
CA ASN A 42 -28.21 6.57 0.90
C ASN A 42 -27.01 6.71 -0.06
N ILE A 43 -26.40 5.56 -0.41
CA ILE A 43 -25.15 5.52 -1.18
C ILE A 43 -25.39 6.04 -2.62
N GLU A 44 -24.47 6.90 -3.08
CA GLU A 44 -24.45 7.42 -4.44
C GLU A 44 -23.04 7.32 -5.04
N ILE A 45 -22.97 6.92 -6.31
CA ILE A 45 -21.76 7.00 -7.14
C ILE A 45 -21.88 8.25 -8.01
N VAL A 46 -20.90 9.14 -7.92
CA VAL A 46 -20.80 10.37 -8.71
C VAL A 46 -19.63 10.28 -9.67
N ILE A 47 -19.86 10.48 -10.97
CA ILE A 47 -18.82 10.51 -12.00
C ILE A 47 -18.71 11.92 -12.54
N ASN A 48 -17.61 12.61 -12.23
CA ASN A 48 -17.30 13.93 -12.75
C ASN A 48 -16.40 13.78 -13.98
N SER A 49 -16.93 14.10 -15.16
CA SER A 49 -16.12 14.05 -16.38
C SER A 49 -15.13 15.20 -16.45
N TYR A 50 -13.86 14.88 -16.75
CA TYR A 50 -12.80 15.87 -16.88
C TYR A 50 -13.01 16.81 -18.08
N ASN A 51 -13.58 16.29 -19.18
CA ASN A 51 -13.72 17.02 -20.45
C ASN A 51 -14.98 17.92 -20.46
N ASP A 52 -16.11 17.40 -19.99
CA ASP A 52 -17.42 18.04 -20.22
C ASP A 52 -17.95 18.85 -19.02
N LYS A 53 -17.26 18.84 -17.87
CA LYS A 53 -17.70 19.44 -16.59
C LYS A 53 -19.08 18.97 -16.10
N LYS A 54 -19.60 17.87 -16.64
CA LYS A 54 -20.86 17.24 -16.21
C LYS A 54 -20.59 16.19 -15.13
N SER A 55 -21.47 16.16 -14.13
CA SER A 55 -21.53 15.14 -13.10
C SER A 55 -22.71 14.19 -13.37
N LEU A 56 -22.45 12.90 -13.52
CA LEU A 56 -23.48 11.87 -13.37
C LEU A 56 -23.59 11.51 -11.89
N VAL A 57 -24.81 11.41 -11.35
CA VAL A 57 -25.08 10.91 -10.00
C VAL A 57 -25.99 9.69 -10.12
N THR A 58 -25.59 8.56 -9.56
CA THR A 58 -26.38 7.32 -9.53
C THR A 58 -26.54 6.86 -8.10
N LYS A 59 -27.79 6.70 -7.65
CA LYS A 59 -28.13 6.04 -6.37
C LYS A 59 -28.00 4.54 -6.53
N VAL A 60 -27.38 3.88 -5.54
CA VAL A 60 -27.24 2.42 -5.50
C VAL A 60 -28.01 1.86 -4.30
N ASN A 61 -28.57 0.66 -4.42
CA ASN A 61 -29.43 0.07 -3.39
C ASN A 61 -28.62 -0.74 -2.36
N TYR A 62 -27.54 -0.14 -1.86
CA TYR A 62 -26.65 -0.75 -0.86
C TYR A 62 -26.57 0.12 0.39
N THR A 63 -26.35 -0.52 1.54
CA THR A 63 -26.09 0.10 2.84
C THR A 63 -25.12 -0.81 3.61
N GLY A 64 -24.15 -0.25 4.34
CA GLY A 64 -23.05 -1.05 4.90
C GLY A 64 -21.94 -0.27 5.60
N TYR A 65 -20.85 -0.97 5.86
CA TYR A 65 -19.62 -0.51 6.50
C TYR A 65 -18.45 -0.61 5.51
N ASN A 66 -17.40 0.19 5.72
CA ASN A 66 -16.12 0.10 5.00
C ASN A 66 -16.29 0.08 3.46
N LEU A 67 -17.12 0.99 2.95
CA LEU A 67 -17.48 1.04 1.54
C LEU A 67 -16.37 1.73 0.73
N GLU A 68 -15.90 1.07 -0.32
CA GLU A 68 -14.81 1.54 -1.19
C GLU A 68 -15.13 1.30 -2.67
N LEU A 69 -14.41 2.03 -3.52
CA LEU A 69 -14.41 1.89 -4.97
C LEU A 69 -13.13 1.20 -5.45
N PHE A 70 -13.28 0.35 -6.45
CA PHE A 70 -12.20 -0.10 -7.32
C PHE A 70 -12.58 0.19 -8.78
N LEU A 71 -11.64 0.69 -9.58
CA LEU A 71 -11.84 0.97 -11.01
C LEU A 71 -10.99 0.03 -11.85
N GLY A 72 -11.54 -0.47 -12.95
CA GLY A 72 -10.80 -1.30 -13.88
C GLY A 72 -11.63 -1.90 -15.01
N ASP A 73 -10.97 -2.27 -16.11
CA ASP A 73 -11.55 -2.98 -17.24
C ASP A 73 -11.86 -4.45 -16.88
N PHE A 74 -13.09 -4.70 -16.41
CA PHE A 74 -13.59 -6.03 -16.04
C PHE A 74 -14.22 -6.76 -17.23
N ASN A 75 -14.87 -6.04 -18.14
CA ASN A 75 -15.56 -6.62 -19.30
C ASN A 75 -14.67 -6.76 -20.55
N LYS A 76 -13.45 -6.20 -20.54
CA LYS A 76 -12.44 -6.22 -21.61
C LYS A 76 -12.77 -5.34 -22.83
N ASP A 77 -13.62 -4.32 -22.67
CA ASP A 77 -13.88 -3.33 -23.72
C ASP A 77 -12.90 -2.14 -23.71
N GLY A 78 -12.07 -2.03 -22.66
CA GLY A 78 -11.01 -1.02 -22.53
C GLY A 78 -11.45 0.30 -21.91
N LEU A 79 -12.58 0.31 -21.19
CA LEU A 79 -12.99 1.35 -20.25
C LEU A 79 -12.93 0.81 -18.81
N ASP A 80 -12.84 1.70 -17.83
CA ASP A 80 -12.93 1.28 -16.42
C ASP A 80 -14.39 1.10 -16.00
N GLU A 81 -14.78 -0.10 -15.59
CA GLU A 81 -15.96 -0.31 -14.77
C GLU A 81 -15.72 0.15 -13.32
N ILE A 82 -16.80 0.46 -12.62
CA ILE A 82 -16.81 0.88 -11.22
C ILE A 82 -17.28 -0.29 -10.35
N MET A 83 -16.35 -0.93 -9.64
CA MET A 83 -16.70 -1.87 -8.58
C MET A 83 -16.96 -1.11 -7.27
N LEU A 84 -18.15 -1.32 -6.69
CA LEU A 84 -18.47 -0.94 -5.32
C LEU A 84 -18.35 -2.19 -4.43
N ARG A 85 -17.57 -2.08 -3.35
CA ARG A 85 -17.47 -3.14 -2.34
C ARG A 85 -17.48 -2.58 -0.91
N GLY A 86 -17.72 -3.46 0.06
CA GLY A 86 -17.80 -3.14 1.48
C GLY A 86 -18.45 -4.28 2.25
N ALA A 87 -18.88 -4.07 3.49
CA ALA A 87 -19.52 -5.12 4.30
C ALA A 87 -20.94 -4.74 4.72
N TYR A 88 -21.92 -5.66 4.61
CA TYR A 88 -23.24 -5.46 5.22
C TYR A 88 -23.17 -5.50 6.76
N GLY A 89 -22.16 -6.18 7.31
CA GLY A 89 -21.98 -6.41 8.75
C GLY A 89 -22.78 -7.60 9.28
N GLY A 90 -22.92 -7.66 10.60
CA GLY A 90 -23.56 -8.77 11.30
C GLY A 90 -22.72 -10.06 11.35
N SER A 91 -23.21 -11.08 12.04
CA SER A 91 -22.49 -12.37 12.24
C SER A 91 -22.36 -13.22 10.98
N GLY A 92 -23.06 -12.86 9.90
CA GLY A 92 -22.96 -13.54 8.60
C GLY A 92 -21.72 -13.19 7.78
N GLY A 93 -21.04 -12.09 8.10
CA GLY A 93 -19.84 -11.65 7.37
C GLY A 93 -20.08 -11.58 5.86
N TYR A 94 -21.14 -10.89 5.44
CA TYR A 94 -21.48 -10.73 4.02
C TYR A 94 -20.85 -9.47 3.46
N GLU A 95 -20.14 -9.60 2.34
CA GLU A 95 -19.65 -8.45 1.58
C GLU A 95 -20.73 -7.92 0.63
N ILE A 96 -20.72 -6.61 0.43
CA ILE A 96 -21.30 -5.92 -0.72
C ILE A 96 -20.29 -6.08 -1.84
N ALA A 97 -20.74 -6.53 -3.00
CA ALA A 97 -19.91 -6.62 -4.20
C ALA A 97 -20.79 -6.40 -5.43
N SER A 98 -20.58 -5.28 -6.11
CA SER A 98 -21.29 -4.90 -7.34
C SER A 98 -20.32 -4.25 -8.32
N VAL A 99 -20.50 -4.49 -9.62
CA VAL A 99 -19.72 -3.87 -10.70
C VAL A 99 -20.65 -3.17 -11.67
N TYR A 100 -20.37 -1.90 -11.93
CA TYR A 100 -21.16 -1.01 -12.77
C TYR A 100 -20.41 -0.58 -14.03
N LYS A 101 -21.06 -0.71 -15.17
CA LYS A 101 -20.59 -0.22 -16.47
C LYS A 101 -21.22 1.12 -16.81
N TYR A 102 -20.43 2.09 -17.26
CA TYR A 102 -20.96 3.34 -17.80
C TYR A 102 -21.45 3.15 -19.23
N LYS A 103 -22.71 3.50 -19.47
CA LYS A 103 -23.36 3.35 -20.78
C LYS A 103 -24.39 4.45 -20.99
N ASN A 104 -24.23 5.23 -22.06
CA ASN A 104 -25.17 6.25 -22.52
C ASN A 104 -25.66 7.24 -21.44
N GLY A 105 -24.78 7.63 -20.50
CA GLY A 105 -25.13 8.56 -19.42
C GLY A 105 -25.79 7.91 -18.19
N SER A 106 -25.66 6.59 -18.04
CA SER A 106 -26.17 5.81 -16.91
C SER A 106 -25.16 4.75 -16.47
N LEU A 107 -25.33 4.20 -15.27
CA LEU A 107 -24.60 3.01 -14.81
C LEU A 107 -25.51 1.77 -14.89
N GLU A 108 -25.03 0.73 -15.58
CA GLU A 108 -25.65 -0.59 -15.68
C GLU A 108 -24.93 -1.56 -14.74
N GLU A 109 -25.64 -2.26 -13.87
CA GLU A 109 -25.05 -3.26 -12.97
C GLU A 109 -24.80 -4.56 -13.75
N ILE A 110 -23.53 -4.91 -13.99
CA ILE A 110 -23.13 -6.10 -14.76
C ILE A 110 -22.76 -7.29 -13.86
N PHE A 111 -22.48 -7.02 -12.58
CA PHE A 111 -22.28 -8.04 -11.56
C PHE A 111 -22.85 -7.56 -10.24
N SER A 112 -23.53 -8.46 -9.53
CA SER A 112 -23.91 -8.31 -8.13
C SER A 112 -24.15 -9.69 -7.51
N ILE A 113 -24.34 -9.72 -6.19
CA ILE A 113 -24.70 -10.93 -5.44
C ILE A 113 -25.95 -11.60 -6.01
N GLU A 114 -26.95 -10.82 -6.41
CA GLU A 114 -28.19 -11.32 -6.99
C GLU A 114 -27.96 -11.88 -8.40
N ILE A 115 -27.24 -11.16 -9.27
CA ILE A 115 -26.88 -11.62 -10.62
C ILE A 115 -26.08 -12.93 -10.53
N PHE A 116 -25.10 -13.02 -9.62
CA PHE A 116 -24.31 -14.23 -9.40
C PHE A 116 -25.17 -15.38 -8.86
N GLY A 117 -25.94 -15.17 -7.79
CA GLY A 117 -26.74 -16.21 -7.14
C GLY A 117 -27.88 -16.77 -8.01
N ASN A 118 -28.45 -15.93 -8.88
CA ASN A 118 -29.43 -16.34 -9.89
C ASN A 118 -28.81 -17.20 -11.00
N LYS A 119 -27.53 -16.99 -11.35
CA LYS A 119 -26.80 -17.78 -12.34
C LYS A 119 -26.19 -19.05 -11.76
N TYR A 120 -25.68 -19.00 -10.53
CA TYR A 120 -24.90 -20.05 -9.87
C TYR A 120 -25.45 -20.36 -8.48
N THR A 121 -26.43 -21.25 -8.43
CA THR A 121 -27.12 -21.65 -7.18
C THR A 121 -26.59 -22.98 -6.67
N PHE A 122 -25.78 -22.94 -5.61
CA PHE A 122 -25.29 -24.13 -4.92
C PHE A 122 -26.39 -24.85 -4.15
N LYS A 123 -26.24 -26.18 -3.99
CA LYS A 123 -27.02 -27.00 -3.06
C LYS A 123 -26.04 -27.74 -2.15
N ALA A 124 -26.42 -27.95 -0.89
CA ALA A 124 -25.58 -28.66 0.07
C ALA A 124 -26.42 -29.64 0.90
N GLN A 125 -25.80 -30.76 1.30
CA GLN A 125 -26.40 -31.76 2.17
C GLN A 125 -25.34 -32.45 3.05
N TYR A 126 -25.73 -32.82 4.27
CA TYR A 126 -24.91 -33.74 5.08
C TYR A 126 -25.00 -35.15 4.51
N LEU A 127 -23.90 -35.88 4.58
CA LEU A 127 -23.82 -37.31 4.27
C LEU A 127 -23.31 -38.07 5.51
N PRO A 128 -23.64 -39.38 5.65
CA PRO A 128 -23.06 -40.22 6.70
C PRO A 128 -21.53 -40.20 6.73
N GLY A 129 -20.94 -40.42 7.91
CA GLY A 129 -19.49 -40.46 8.08
C GLY A 129 -18.81 -39.08 8.18
N ASN A 130 -19.50 -38.08 8.76
CA ASN A 130 -18.99 -36.72 8.99
C ASN A 130 -18.64 -35.96 7.69
N LEU A 131 -19.39 -36.20 6.61
CA LEU A 131 -19.18 -35.59 5.31
C LEU A 131 -20.27 -34.55 4.98
N VAL A 132 -19.89 -33.54 4.21
CA VAL A 132 -20.82 -32.58 3.59
C VAL A 132 -20.58 -32.58 2.10
N GLU A 133 -21.65 -32.75 1.34
CA GLU A 133 -21.65 -32.59 -0.11
C GLU A 133 -22.14 -31.20 -0.47
N VAL A 134 -21.43 -30.53 -1.38
CA VAL A 134 -21.83 -29.28 -2.01
C VAL A 134 -21.78 -29.50 -3.52
N VAL A 135 -22.87 -29.18 -4.22
CA VAL A 135 -22.97 -29.30 -5.68
C VAL A 135 -23.34 -27.96 -6.30
N LEU A 136 -22.80 -27.70 -7.49
CA LEU A 136 -23.17 -26.59 -8.36
C LEU A 136 -23.73 -27.17 -9.67
N PRO A 137 -25.05 -27.46 -9.73
CA PRO A 137 -25.65 -28.18 -10.86
C PRO A 137 -25.41 -27.53 -12.22
N GLN A 138 -25.26 -26.20 -12.27
CA GLN A 138 -25.05 -25.42 -13.49
C GLN A 138 -23.70 -25.68 -14.18
N LEU A 139 -22.71 -26.23 -13.45
CA LEU A 139 -21.40 -26.64 -13.99
C LEU A 139 -21.14 -28.16 -13.83
N GLU A 140 -22.13 -28.92 -13.33
CA GLU A 140 -21.99 -30.33 -12.93
C GLU A 140 -20.89 -30.58 -11.86
N GLU A 141 -20.46 -29.52 -11.17
CA GLU A 141 -19.38 -29.57 -10.17
C GLU A 141 -19.85 -30.06 -8.80
N LYS A 142 -18.96 -30.80 -8.11
CA LYS A 142 -19.24 -31.42 -6.81
C LYS A 142 -18.01 -31.43 -5.90
N PHE A 143 -18.23 -30.99 -4.66
CA PHE A 143 -17.23 -30.92 -3.59
C PHE A 143 -17.67 -31.74 -2.37
N ILE A 144 -16.71 -32.37 -1.70
CA ILE A 144 -16.91 -33.08 -0.44
C ILE A 144 -16.03 -32.45 0.64
N PHE A 145 -16.65 -31.98 1.72
CA PHE A 145 -15.96 -31.52 2.92
C PHE A 145 -16.00 -32.61 3.99
N ASN A 146 -14.93 -32.69 4.77
CA ASN A 146 -14.80 -33.63 5.88
C ASN A 146 -14.81 -32.86 7.21
N MET A 147 -15.64 -33.31 8.16
CA MET A 147 -15.86 -32.69 9.47
C MET A 147 -15.27 -33.50 10.64
N ASN A 148 -14.34 -34.45 10.40
CA ASN A 148 -13.74 -35.26 11.47
C ASN A 148 -12.99 -34.44 12.52
N ASN A 149 -12.57 -33.22 12.18
CA ASN A 149 -11.96 -32.25 13.09
C ASN A 149 -12.96 -31.50 14.00
N LYS A 150 -14.29 -31.67 13.79
CA LYS A 150 -15.32 -31.07 14.64
C LYS A 150 -15.53 -31.92 15.90
N PRO A 151 -15.80 -31.32 17.07
CA PRO A 151 -15.98 -32.06 18.31
C PRO A 151 -17.22 -32.95 18.25
N LYS A 152 -17.22 -34.07 18.99
CA LYS A 152 -18.36 -35.01 19.01
C LYS A 152 -19.69 -34.31 19.32
N THR A 153 -19.73 -33.40 20.28
CA THR A 153 -20.92 -32.63 20.65
C THR A 153 -21.49 -31.76 19.52
N TYR A 154 -20.67 -31.40 18.52
CA TYR A 154 -21.13 -30.76 17.28
C TYR A 154 -21.72 -31.79 16.31
N LEU A 155 -21.03 -32.91 16.11
CA LEU A 155 -21.49 -33.99 15.23
C LEU A 155 -22.80 -34.61 15.72
N ASP A 156 -23.00 -34.75 17.03
CA ASP A 156 -24.23 -35.24 17.66
C ASP A 156 -25.46 -34.35 17.34
N MET A 157 -25.27 -33.09 16.91
CA MET A 157 -26.35 -32.20 16.42
C MET A 157 -26.74 -32.46 14.95
N ILE A 158 -25.88 -33.15 14.20
CA ILE A 158 -26.07 -33.46 12.77
C ILE A 158 -26.46 -34.92 12.57
N TYR A 159 -25.93 -35.82 13.39
CA TYR A 159 -26.08 -37.27 13.25
C TYR A 159 -26.86 -37.89 14.42
N GLU A 160 -27.65 -38.91 14.11
CA GLU A 160 -28.21 -39.85 15.08
C GLU A 160 -27.15 -40.84 15.57
N GLU A 161 -27.41 -41.57 16.66
CA GLU A 161 -26.45 -42.54 17.23
C GLU A 161 -26.06 -43.68 16.26
N ASN A 162 -26.89 -43.96 15.26
CA ASN A 162 -26.61 -44.94 14.20
C ASN A 162 -25.75 -44.38 13.04
N GLY A 163 -25.38 -43.10 13.07
CA GLY A 163 -24.59 -42.42 12.04
C GLY A 163 -25.40 -41.87 10.86
N GLU A 164 -26.73 -41.97 10.87
CA GLU A 164 -27.60 -41.33 9.88
C GLU A 164 -27.75 -39.82 10.16
N VAL A 165 -28.03 -39.04 9.13
CA VAL A 165 -28.25 -37.58 9.25
C VAL A 165 -29.61 -37.30 9.89
N ARG A 166 -29.63 -36.46 10.93
CA ARG A 166 -30.86 -36.01 11.61
C ARG A 166 -31.80 -35.31 10.64
N LYS A 167 -33.10 -35.62 10.73
CA LYS A 167 -34.12 -34.99 9.89
C LYS A 167 -34.18 -33.47 10.13
N GLY A 168 -33.87 -32.69 9.09
CA GLY A 168 -33.88 -31.22 9.15
C GLY A 168 -32.49 -30.59 9.36
N ALA A 169 -31.45 -31.38 9.62
CA ALA A 169 -30.07 -30.90 9.52
C ALA A 169 -29.73 -30.66 8.04
N ILE A 170 -29.57 -29.40 7.65
CA ILE A 170 -29.25 -28.99 6.27
C ILE A 170 -28.11 -27.96 6.35
N PRO A 171 -26.94 -28.20 5.73
CA PRO A 171 -25.91 -27.19 5.58
C PRO A 171 -26.30 -26.25 4.43
N VAL A 172 -25.80 -25.02 4.44
CA VAL A 172 -26.07 -24.05 3.37
C VAL A 172 -24.78 -23.44 2.86
N VAL A 173 -24.68 -23.26 1.54
CA VAL A 173 -23.68 -22.32 1.00
C VAL A 173 -24.25 -20.92 1.18
N SER A 174 -23.49 -20.06 1.85
CA SER A 174 -23.93 -18.72 2.17
C SER A 174 -23.89 -17.79 0.95
N SER A 175 -24.42 -16.57 1.10
CA SER A 175 -24.09 -15.49 0.17
C SER A 175 -22.58 -15.18 0.17
N ILE A 176 -22.12 -14.35 -0.78
CA ILE A 176 -20.73 -13.92 -0.92
C ILE A 176 -20.24 -13.29 0.39
N ASN A 177 -19.11 -13.79 0.90
CA ASN A 177 -18.46 -13.29 2.11
C ASN A 177 -17.24 -12.43 1.82
N GLU A 178 -16.57 -12.70 0.70
CA GLU A 178 -15.40 -11.94 0.25
C GLU A 178 -15.44 -11.85 -1.29
N ALA A 179 -15.13 -10.69 -1.86
CA ALA A 179 -15.03 -10.45 -3.29
C ALA A 179 -13.87 -9.50 -3.61
N PHE A 180 -12.81 -10.03 -4.21
CA PHE A 180 -11.60 -9.29 -4.54
C PHE A 180 -11.43 -9.10 -6.05
N PRO A 181 -11.16 -7.88 -6.53
CA PRO A 181 -10.66 -7.67 -7.88
C PRO A 181 -9.20 -8.15 -7.98
N ILE A 182 -8.92 -9.04 -8.92
CA ILE A 182 -7.58 -9.58 -9.20
C ILE A 182 -7.14 -9.17 -10.59
N LYS A 183 -6.15 -8.28 -10.66
CA LYS A 183 -5.40 -8.00 -11.89
C LYS A 183 -4.28 -9.00 -12.05
N THR A 184 -4.15 -9.64 -13.21
CA THR A 184 -3.07 -10.64 -13.41
C THR A 184 -1.72 -9.97 -13.65
N VAL A 185 -0.63 -10.73 -13.49
CA VAL A 185 0.73 -10.21 -13.70
C VAL A 185 1.06 -10.02 -15.18
N TYR A 186 0.46 -10.82 -16.07
CA TYR A 186 0.85 -10.90 -17.49
C TYR A 186 -0.13 -10.22 -18.44
N SER A 187 -1.43 -10.22 -18.13
CA SER A 187 -2.44 -9.42 -18.83
C SER A 187 -2.83 -8.20 -17.99
N GLN A 188 -3.33 -7.14 -18.62
CA GLN A 188 -3.94 -6.03 -17.87
C GLN A 188 -5.38 -6.35 -17.41
N GLU A 189 -5.89 -7.53 -17.76
CA GLU A 189 -7.25 -7.99 -17.47
C GLU A 189 -7.48 -8.11 -15.96
N ILE A 190 -8.73 -7.84 -15.58
CA ILE A 190 -9.19 -7.90 -14.20
C ILE A 190 -10.27 -8.97 -14.10
N TYR A 191 -10.13 -9.78 -13.05
CA TYR A 191 -11.00 -10.90 -12.72
C TYR A 191 -11.58 -10.66 -11.31
N LEU A 192 -12.65 -11.38 -10.95
CA LEU A 192 -13.17 -11.38 -9.58
C LEU A 192 -12.87 -12.72 -8.92
N PHE A 193 -12.24 -12.70 -7.75
CA PHE A 193 -12.21 -13.87 -6.86
C PHE A 193 -13.27 -13.68 -5.78
N ILE A 194 -14.19 -14.64 -5.67
CA ILE A 194 -15.23 -14.64 -4.64
C ILE A 194 -15.08 -15.84 -3.71
N ARG A 195 -15.42 -15.66 -2.43
CA ARG A 195 -15.45 -16.71 -1.41
C ARG A 195 -16.82 -16.76 -0.74
N GLN A 196 -17.39 -17.96 -0.64
CA GLN A 196 -18.64 -18.26 0.05
C GLN A 196 -18.42 -19.33 1.12
N ARG A 197 -19.00 -19.16 2.32
CA ARG A 197 -18.90 -20.14 3.40
C ARG A 197 -19.83 -21.32 3.17
N VAL A 198 -19.34 -22.52 3.44
CA VAL A 198 -20.18 -23.68 3.71
C VAL A 198 -20.54 -23.64 5.19
N VAL A 199 -21.79 -23.28 5.49
CA VAL A 199 -22.30 -23.03 6.83
C VAL A 199 -22.95 -24.29 7.38
N GLY A 200 -22.60 -24.62 8.63
CA GLY A 200 -23.09 -25.81 9.32
C GLY A 200 -24.37 -25.57 10.12
N VAL A 201 -24.44 -26.13 11.33
CA VAL A 201 -25.64 -26.09 12.20
C VAL A 201 -26.04 -24.68 12.68
N SER A 202 -25.17 -23.69 12.51
CA SER A 202 -25.44 -22.29 12.85
C SER A 202 -24.68 -21.35 11.92
N ASN A 203 -25.18 -20.13 11.70
CA ASN A 203 -24.54 -19.14 10.83
C ASN A 203 -23.11 -18.74 11.25
N ALA A 204 -22.75 -18.95 12.52
CA ALA A 204 -21.38 -18.72 13.01
C ALA A 204 -20.43 -19.90 12.72
N ASP A 205 -20.96 -21.10 12.46
CA ASP A 205 -20.14 -22.25 12.10
C ASP A 205 -19.80 -22.25 10.61
N THR A 206 -18.51 -22.41 10.33
CA THR A 206 -17.98 -22.56 8.98
C THR A 206 -17.32 -23.94 8.88
N ILE A 207 -17.80 -24.75 7.96
CA ILE A 207 -17.25 -26.08 7.63
C ILE A 207 -16.04 -25.91 6.70
N GLY A 208 -16.14 -24.99 5.75
CA GLY A 208 -15.11 -24.65 4.78
C GLY A 208 -15.61 -23.52 3.87
N TYR A 209 -14.95 -23.32 2.73
CA TYR A 209 -15.35 -22.33 1.74
C TYR A 209 -15.44 -22.94 0.34
N ILE A 210 -16.31 -22.36 -0.47
CA ILE A 210 -16.24 -22.43 -1.93
C ILE A 210 -15.58 -21.15 -2.43
N GLU A 211 -14.61 -21.30 -3.33
CA GLU A 211 -13.82 -20.22 -3.92
C GLU A 211 -14.03 -20.24 -5.43
N SER A 212 -14.51 -19.15 -6.02
CA SER A 212 -14.74 -19.05 -7.47
C SER A 212 -13.97 -17.89 -8.07
N PHE A 213 -13.23 -18.17 -9.14
CA PHE A 213 -12.51 -17.18 -9.93
C PHE A 213 -13.31 -16.88 -11.20
N LEU A 214 -13.71 -15.64 -11.38
CA LEU A 214 -14.71 -15.19 -12.36
C LEU A 214 -14.10 -14.24 -13.39
N SER A 215 -14.57 -14.35 -14.63
CA SER A 215 -14.51 -13.29 -15.63
C SER A 215 -15.85 -12.56 -15.72
N LEU A 216 -15.82 -11.27 -16.06
CA LEU A 216 -17.00 -10.47 -16.45
C LEU A 216 -16.95 -10.08 -17.95
N GLU A 217 -16.09 -10.75 -18.73
CA GLU A 217 -15.85 -10.43 -20.15
C GLU A 217 -17.14 -10.35 -20.98
N ASN A 218 -17.27 -9.31 -21.81
CA ASN A 218 -18.49 -9.00 -22.56
C ASN A 218 -19.75 -8.91 -21.68
N ASP A 219 -19.63 -8.32 -20.48
CA ASP A 219 -20.70 -8.15 -19.48
C ASP A 219 -21.27 -9.50 -18.97
N ASN A 220 -20.55 -10.63 -19.12
CA ASN A 220 -21.01 -11.98 -18.79
C ASN A 220 -20.27 -12.59 -17.58
N VAL A 221 -20.96 -12.69 -16.44
CA VAL A 221 -20.46 -13.38 -15.23
C VAL A 221 -20.15 -14.86 -15.51
N THR A 222 -18.88 -15.26 -15.54
CA THR A 222 -18.45 -16.62 -15.92
C THR A 222 -17.42 -17.16 -14.94
N ILE A 223 -17.72 -18.27 -14.28
CA ILE A 223 -16.74 -19.01 -13.46
C ILE A 223 -15.68 -19.63 -14.40
N LEU A 224 -14.42 -19.24 -14.23
CA LEU A 224 -13.26 -19.81 -14.92
C LEU A 224 -12.63 -20.97 -14.15
N ASN A 225 -12.64 -20.89 -12.82
CA ASN A 225 -12.14 -21.92 -11.93
C ASN A 225 -12.95 -21.89 -10.63
N ILE A 226 -13.18 -23.04 -10.03
CA ILE A 226 -13.88 -23.17 -8.75
C ILE A 226 -13.20 -24.24 -7.91
N GLY A 227 -13.03 -23.96 -6.62
CA GLY A 227 -12.38 -24.84 -5.66
C GLY A 227 -13.10 -24.87 -4.32
N ALA A 228 -12.76 -25.87 -3.51
CA ALA A 228 -13.24 -26.04 -2.15
C ALA A 228 -12.07 -25.99 -1.16
N PHE A 229 -12.14 -25.09 -0.18
CA PHE A 229 -11.18 -25.00 0.91
C PHE A 229 -11.74 -25.67 2.17
N ASN A 230 -11.06 -26.70 2.68
CA ASN A 230 -11.36 -27.30 3.98
C ASN A 230 -10.20 -27.03 4.96
N PHE A 231 -10.51 -26.86 6.24
CA PHE A 231 -9.52 -26.58 7.28
C PHE A 231 -8.72 -27.84 7.63
N GLY A 232 -7.42 -27.81 7.33
CA GLY A 232 -6.48 -28.82 7.83
C GLY A 232 -6.26 -28.72 9.35
N GLU A 233 -5.87 -29.84 9.97
CA GLU A 233 -5.52 -29.86 11.39
C GLU A 233 -4.13 -29.25 11.62
N LYS A 234 -4.01 -28.39 12.64
CA LYS A 234 -2.70 -27.88 13.08
C LYS A 234 -2.02 -28.95 13.93
N TYR A 235 -0.87 -29.45 13.46
CA TYR A 235 -0.04 -30.39 14.21
C TYR A 235 0.28 -29.85 15.61
N ASN A 236 -0.16 -30.56 16.64
CA ASN A 236 0.08 -30.22 18.04
C ASN A 236 0.98 -31.27 18.68
N LYS A 237 2.24 -30.90 18.91
CA LYS A 237 3.30 -31.77 19.44
C LYS A 237 3.01 -32.34 20.84
N ASN A 238 2.00 -31.83 21.54
CA ASN A 238 1.57 -32.35 22.83
C ASN A 238 0.59 -33.53 22.71
N LEU A 239 -0.18 -33.66 21.60
CA LEU A 239 -1.09 -34.79 21.41
C LEU A 239 -0.36 -36.12 21.23
N GLU A 240 0.88 -36.14 20.71
CA GLU A 240 1.69 -37.37 20.65
C GLU A 240 1.87 -38.03 22.02
N LYS A 241 1.95 -37.24 23.10
CA LYS A 241 2.08 -37.79 24.47
C LYS A 241 0.79 -38.37 25.03
N GLU A 242 -0.37 -37.89 24.61
CA GLU A 242 -1.66 -38.49 24.99
C GLU A 242 -1.96 -39.74 24.14
N ILE A 243 -1.70 -39.68 22.83
CA ILE A 243 -1.94 -40.80 21.91
C ILE A 243 -1.00 -41.98 22.17
N LEU A 244 0.24 -41.73 22.61
CA LEU A 244 1.18 -42.80 23.03
C LEU A 244 0.96 -43.28 24.47
N GLY A 245 -0.04 -42.74 25.20
CA GLY A 245 -0.32 -43.08 26.60
C GLY A 245 -1.06 -44.42 26.80
N GLU A 246 -1.95 -44.81 25.87
CA GLU A 246 -2.81 -45.99 26.04
C GLU A 246 -2.90 -46.87 24.78
N ARG A 247 -1.76 -47.42 24.35
CA ARG A 247 -1.60 -48.82 23.86
C ARG A 247 -0.18 -49.01 23.32
N GLY A 248 0.59 -49.88 23.97
CA GLY A 248 1.90 -50.29 23.46
C GLY A 248 1.77 -51.01 22.12
N GLY A 249 2.44 -50.51 21.09
CA GLY A 249 2.44 -51.07 19.75
C GLY A 249 3.43 -50.35 18.85
N VAL A 250 4.67 -50.84 18.79
CA VAL A 250 5.72 -50.26 17.94
C VAL A 250 5.37 -50.51 16.46
N TYR A 251 4.90 -49.48 15.76
CA TYR A 251 4.96 -49.42 14.31
C TYR A 251 6.01 -48.39 13.89
N LYS A 252 7.15 -48.89 13.38
CA LYS A 252 8.07 -48.08 12.59
C LYS A 252 7.45 -47.88 11.21
N GLU A 253 7.13 -46.65 10.84
CA GLU A 253 7.13 -46.24 9.44
C GLU A 253 8.34 -45.35 9.18
N GLU A 254 9.19 -45.76 8.23
CA GLU A 254 10.30 -44.95 7.75
C GLU A 254 9.76 -43.84 6.84
N ARG A 255 9.93 -42.57 7.23
CA ARG A 255 9.75 -41.43 6.33
C ARG A 255 11.02 -40.58 6.32
N ASN A 256 11.77 -40.70 5.22
CA ASN A 256 12.91 -39.86 4.93
C ASN A 256 12.45 -38.41 4.71
N TYR A 257 12.73 -37.53 5.66
CA TYR A 257 12.80 -36.09 5.42
C TYR A 257 14.26 -35.67 5.26
N PRO A 258 14.64 -34.88 4.24
CA PRO A 258 16.00 -34.37 4.10
C PRO A 258 16.32 -33.39 5.23
N GLN A 259 17.34 -33.69 6.03
CA GLN A 259 17.92 -32.71 6.96
C GLN A 259 18.81 -31.73 6.20
N TRP A 260 18.74 -30.45 6.56
CA TRP A 260 19.58 -29.39 6.00
C TRP A 260 20.82 -29.21 6.89
N ASN A 261 22.01 -29.02 6.29
CA ASN A 261 23.29 -28.89 7.01
C ASN A 261 23.75 -27.43 7.13
N ASP A 262 24.05 -26.99 8.36
CA ASP A 262 24.41 -25.61 8.73
C ASP A 262 25.92 -25.25 8.55
N GLU A 263 26.58 -25.69 7.48
CA GLU A 263 28.04 -25.47 7.31
C GLU A 263 28.44 -24.18 6.55
N TYR A 264 27.49 -23.36 6.08
CA TYR A 264 27.78 -22.30 5.09
C TYR A 264 28.34 -20.96 5.62
N PHE A 265 28.62 -20.81 6.92
CA PHE A 265 28.97 -19.51 7.51
C PHE A 265 30.30 -19.47 8.29
N ARG A 266 31.46 -19.36 7.61
CA ARG A 266 32.73 -18.89 8.24
C ARG A 266 33.69 -18.10 7.33
N GLY A 267 34.08 -16.91 7.84
CA GLY A 267 35.35 -16.22 7.56
C GLY A 267 35.34 -15.15 6.45
N ASN A 268 36.22 -14.13 6.47
CA ASN A 268 37.05 -13.55 7.55
C ASN A 268 37.53 -12.13 7.14
N GLU A 269 38.10 -11.36 8.07
CA GLU A 269 38.44 -9.91 7.95
C GLU A 269 39.71 -9.57 7.11
N LEU A 270 39.89 -8.29 6.69
CA LEU A 270 41.03 -7.41 7.08
C LEU A 270 41.17 -6.04 6.31
N LYS A 271 40.96 -4.93 7.04
CA LYS A 271 41.71 -3.62 7.17
C LYS A 271 42.26 -2.72 6.02
N GLU A 272 41.86 -1.43 6.11
CA GLU A 272 42.64 -0.14 6.00
C GLU A 272 43.35 0.27 4.67
N LYS A 273 43.58 1.55 4.28
CA LYS A 273 43.43 2.90 4.88
C LYS A 273 43.47 4.07 3.83
N SER A 274 42.94 5.26 4.19
CA SER A 274 43.26 6.65 3.68
C SER A 274 43.10 7.02 2.18
N SER A 275 42.94 8.28 1.72
CA SER A 275 42.24 9.51 2.18
C SER A 275 42.45 10.67 1.18
N ILE A 276 41.42 11.45 0.79
CA ILE A 276 41.50 12.84 0.26
C ILE A 276 40.07 13.47 0.22
N GLU A 277 39.97 14.80 0.08
CA GLU A 277 38.82 15.64 0.43
C GLU A 277 37.70 15.80 -0.64
N LEU A 278 36.53 16.25 -0.18
CA LEU A 278 35.36 16.56 -1.01
C LEU A 278 35.07 18.05 -1.19
N SER A 279 34.94 18.44 -2.45
CA SER A 279 34.14 19.60 -2.89
C SER A 279 33.03 19.13 -3.83
N GLY A 280 31.86 18.73 -3.31
CA GLY A 280 30.82 18.15 -4.17
C GLY A 280 29.56 17.59 -3.51
N VAL A 281 29.00 18.26 -2.48
CA VAL A 281 27.65 17.94 -1.98
C VAL A 281 26.66 18.99 -2.49
N ARG A 282 25.84 18.65 -3.48
CA ARG A 282 24.59 19.37 -3.77
C ARG A 282 23.45 18.64 -3.06
N CYS A 283 22.95 19.24 -1.99
CA CYS A 283 21.74 18.78 -1.31
C CYS A 283 20.50 19.35 -2.02
N ILE A 284 19.53 18.50 -2.37
CA ILE A 284 18.18 18.92 -2.74
C ILE A 284 17.17 17.97 -2.07
N LYS A 285 16.85 18.25 -0.80
CA LYS A 285 15.52 17.98 -0.22
C LYS A 285 15.31 18.88 1.01
N THR A 286 15.08 20.17 0.80
CA THR A 286 14.44 21.01 1.81
C THR A 286 12.95 20.65 1.88
N MET A 287 12.38 20.56 3.08
CA MET A 287 10.92 20.58 3.23
C MET A 287 10.40 21.97 2.85
N ASN A 288 10.01 22.09 1.57
CA ASN A 288 9.23 23.10 0.85
C ASN A 288 9.74 23.04 -0.60
N SER A 289 8.97 22.56 -1.57
CA SER A 289 7.78 23.26 -2.08
C SER A 289 6.54 22.41 -2.40
N SER A 290 6.60 21.07 -2.42
CA SER A 290 5.50 20.24 -2.93
C SER A 290 4.27 20.07 -2.01
N PHE A 291 4.22 20.73 -0.85
CA PHE A 291 3.15 20.55 0.15
C PHE A 291 2.35 21.82 0.51
N ILE A 292 2.78 23.01 0.08
CA ILE A 292 2.10 24.29 0.40
C ILE A 292 1.32 24.86 -0.80
N ASP A 293 1.74 24.55 -2.04
CA ASP A 293 1.20 25.21 -3.24
C ASP A 293 -0.16 24.68 -3.73
N PHE A 294 -0.77 23.70 -3.03
CA PHE A 294 -2.07 23.14 -3.43
C PHE A 294 -3.28 23.77 -2.73
N TYR A 295 -3.09 24.50 -1.61
CA TYR A 295 -4.19 25.07 -0.81
C TYR A 295 -3.86 26.45 -0.21
N LYS A 296 -3.54 27.44 -1.07
CA LYS A 296 -3.67 28.86 -0.72
C LYS A 296 -4.82 29.51 -1.46
N THR A 297 -5.94 29.71 -0.77
CA THR A 297 -6.86 30.81 -1.06
C THR A 297 -6.16 32.12 -0.69
N TYR A 298 -5.96 33.01 -1.67
CA TYR A 298 -5.37 34.31 -1.45
C TYR A 298 -6.39 35.29 -0.85
N SER A 299 -5.98 36.06 0.15
CA SER A 299 -6.62 37.32 0.57
C SER A 299 -5.69 38.49 0.25
N GLU A 300 -6.25 39.65 -0.10
CA GLU A 300 -5.62 40.66 -0.98
C GLU A 300 -4.49 41.56 -0.42
N GLU A 301 -3.98 41.38 0.81
CA GLU A 301 -3.28 42.49 1.49
C GLU A 301 -1.73 42.53 1.43
N ASP A 302 -1.00 41.44 1.18
CA ASP A 302 0.48 41.43 1.23
C ASP A 302 1.17 41.90 -0.06
N LEU A 303 0.77 43.09 -0.52
CA LEU A 303 1.45 43.88 -1.53
C LEU A 303 2.56 44.74 -0.89
N LEU A 304 3.72 44.82 -1.56
CA LEU A 304 4.87 45.75 -1.35
C LEU A 304 6.04 45.24 -0.47
N LEU A 305 7.24 45.72 -0.83
CA LEU A 305 8.61 45.41 -0.35
C LEU A 305 9.25 44.19 -1.07
N ASN A 306 10.28 44.34 -1.93
CA ASN A 306 11.29 45.40 -2.02
C ASN A 306 11.59 45.89 -3.45
N LYS A 307 11.52 47.21 -3.62
CA LYS A 307 12.39 48.03 -4.48
C LYS A 307 13.85 47.88 -4.02
N GLU A 308 14.93 48.10 -4.78
CA GLU A 308 15.23 48.47 -6.18
C GLU A 308 16.79 48.57 -6.25
N VAL A 309 17.40 48.93 -7.39
CA VAL A 309 18.82 49.40 -7.50
C VAL A 309 19.91 48.32 -7.30
N ASP A 310 20.97 48.15 -8.11
CA ASP A 310 21.44 48.66 -9.42
C ASP A 310 22.57 47.70 -9.89
N LEU A 311 23.06 47.61 -11.14
CA LEU A 311 22.58 47.87 -12.50
C LEU A 311 23.66 47.31 -13.48
N ILE A 312 23.34 47.11 -14.78
CA ILE A 312 24.24 47.36 -15.95
C ILE A 312 25.45 46.40 -16.17
N LYS A 313 25.76 45.89 -17.38
CA LYS A 313 25.24 45.93 -18.77
C LYS A 313 25.85 44.69 -19.49
N ASN A 314 25.32 44.05 -20.53
CA ASN A 314 24.64 44.43 -21.78
C ASN A 314 24.06 43.12 -22.39
N SER A 315 23.13 43.06 -23.34
CA SER A 315 22.11 44.01 -23.82
C SER A 315 21.27 43.30 -24.90
N ASN A 316 19.95 43.52 -24.89
CA ASN A 316 19.04 43.47 -26.04
C ASN A 316 18.82 42.14 -26.81
N SER A 317 17.78 41.41 -26.41
CA SER A 317 16.64 41.13 -27.30
C SER A 317 15.38 40.74 -26.50
N ILE A 318 14.71 41.74 -25.90
CA ILE A 318 13.35 41.57 -25.38
C ILE A 318 12.38 42.06 -26.45
N GLU A 319 11.97 41.15 -27.33
CA GLU A 319 10.79 41.33 -28.19
C GLU A 319 10.23 39.94 -28.58
N SER A 320 9.69 39.25 -27.57
CA SER A 320 8.92 37.99 -27.71
C SER A 320 8.26 37.54 -26.38
N ARG A 321 8.73 38.03 -25.22
CA ARG A 321 8.13 37.75 -23.91
C ARG A 321 6.82 38.50 -23.65
N LYS A 322 5.76 38.10 -24.37
CA LYS A 322 4.37 38.26 -23.94
C LYS A 322 3.43 37.12 -24.35
N GLU A 323 3.96 36.08 -24.99
CA GLU A 323 3.34 34.76 -25.13
C GLU A 323 4.31 33.72 -24.53
N ASN A 324 3.81 32.53 -24.14
CA ASN A 324 4.53 31.45 -23.42
C ASN A 324 4.79 31.66 -21.91
N THR A 325 3.77 32.04 -21.14
CA THR A 325 3.66 31.66 -19.71
C THR A 325 2.47 30.73 -19.41
N GLU A 326 1.69 30.34 -20.42
CA GLU A 326 0.66 29.30 -20.36
C GLU A 326 0.86 28.24 -21.45
N LEU A 327 1.88 27.38 -21.31
CA LEU A 327 1.91 25.98 -21.80
C LEU A 327 3.28 25.36 -21.50
N ARG A 328 3.38 24.54 -20.43
CA ARG A 328 4.39 23.46 -20.28
C ARG A 328 4.08 22.54 -19.09
N ARG A 329 2.87 21.98 -19.05
CA ARG A 329 2.72 20.59 -18.59
C ARG A 329 3.08 19.67 -19.76
N SER A 330 4.36 19.68 -20.13
CA SER A 330 4.89 18.64 -21.02
C SER A 330 4.73 17.29 -20.31
N LYS A 331 4.45 16.23 -21.07
CA LYS A 331 4.79 14.88 -20.62
C LYS A 331 6.27 14.93 -20.19
N LYS A 332 6.65 14.33 -19.06
CA LYS A 332 8.08 14.15 -18.73
C LYS A 332 8.66 13.27 -19.84
N GLU A 333 9.40 13.87 -20.76
CA GLU A 333 10.03 13.16 -21.87
C GLU A 333 11.31 12.50 -21.38
N ASN A 334 11.47 11.20 -21.66
CA ASN A 334 12.65 10.44 -21.27
C ASN A 334 13.87 10.92 -22.09
N HIS A 335 14.62 11.89 -21.57
CA HIS A 335 15.82 12.43 -22.22
C HIS A 335 17.07 11.56 -21.98
N ILE A 336 17.00 10.26 -22.27
CA ILE A 336 18.19 9.39 -22.38
C ILE A 336 18.78 9.56 -23.79
N PRO A 337 20.05 9.99 -23.92
CA PRO A 337 20.73 10.07 -25.22
C PRO A 337 20.70 8.74 -26.00
N PHE A 338 20.45 8.80 -27.31
CA PHE A 338 20.32 7.61 -28.18
C PHE A 338 21.56 6.69 -28.15
N ASN A 339 22.76 7.28 -28.04
CA ASN A 339 24.02 6.55 -27.89
C ASN A 339 24.16 5.81 -26.54
N ILE A 340 23.32 6.14 -25.55
CA ILE A 340 23.17 5.42 -24.28
C ILE A 340 22.02 4.41 -24.37
N ALA A 341 20.87 4.82 -24.90
CA ALA A 341 19.67 3.96 -25.03
C ALA A 341 19.96 2.66 -25.79
N ASN A 342 20.72 2.72 -26.90
CA ASN A 342 21.09 1.56 -27.72
C ASN A 342 22.01 0.52 -27.02
N LYS A 343 22.37 0.72 -25.75
CA LYS A 343 23.15 -0.23 -24.93
C LYS A 343 22.25 -1.16 -24.09
N PHE A 344 20.95 -0.97 -24.18
CA PHE A 344 19.92 -1.72 -23.46
C PHE A 344 19.05 -2.53 -24.44
N PRO A 345 18.38 -3.60 -23.99
CA PRO A 345 17.34 -4.27 -24.76
C PRO A 345 16.24 -3.30 -25.21
N ILE A 346 15.58 -3.58 -26.34
CA ILE A 346 14.60 -2.66 -26.95
C ILE A 346 13.32 -2.54 -26.12
N GLU A 347 13.07 -3.51 -25.24
CA GLU A 347 11.99 -3.61 -24.26
C GLU A 347 12.25 -2.78 -22.98
N THR A 348 13.35 -2.02 -22.92
CA THR A 348 13.76 -1.27 -21.73
C THR A 348 12.91 -0.02 -21.50
N GLU A 349 12.27 0.07 -20.34
CA GLU A 349 11.56 1.26 -19.88
C GLU A 349 12.46 2.08 -18.93
N PHE A 350 12.98 3.21 -19.40
CA PHE A 350 13.76 4.13 -18.55
C PHE A 350 12.85 4.90 -17.60
N LEU A 351 13.18 4.89 -16.30
CA LEU A 351 12.35 5.52 -15.27
C LEU A 351 12.71 7.00 -15.07
N THR A 352 11.69 7.84 -14.95
CA THR A 352 11.84 9.24 -14.51
C THR A 352 11.34 9.36 -13.07
N LEU A 353 12.26 9.44 -12.11
CA LEU A 353 11.92 9.55 -10.69
C LEU A 353 11.62 11.00 -10.30
N GLU A 354 10.78 11.20 -9.28
CA GLU A 354 10.42 12.54 -8.79
C GLU A 354 11.64 13.32 -8.27
N ASN A 355 12.63 12.63 -7.70
CA ASN A 355 13.81 13.23 -7.10
C ASN A 355 15.01 13.38 -8.06
N LEU A 356 14.83 13.13 -9.37
CA LEU A 356 15.85 13.24 -10.41
C LEU A 356 15.48 14.30 -11.46
N GLU A 357 14.86 15.40 -11.04
CA GLU A 357 14.22 16.40 -11.93
C GLU A 357 15.07 16.76 -13.17
N ASP A 358 14.41 16.72 -14.33
CA ASP A 358 14.92 16.94 -15.69
C ASP A 358 15.98 15.95 -16.25
N ASN A 359 16.51 14.99 -15.48
CA ASN A 359 17.44 13.99 -16.02
C ASN A 359 17.18 12.57 -15.48
N ASN A 360 16.87 11.63 -16.38
CA ASN A 360 16.67 10.20 -16.07
C ASN A 360 17.95 9.45 -15.64
N LEU A 361 18.98 10.16 -15.21
CA LEU A 361 20.28 9.63 -14.84
C LEU A 361 20.90 10.42 -13.70
N LEU A 362 21.66 9.73 -12.85
CA LEU A 362 22.33 10.31 -11.69
C LEU A 362 23.85 10.20 -11.88
N ARG A 363 24.52 11.32 -12.10
CA ARG A 363 25.98 11.38 -12.27
C ARG A 363 26.68 11.18 -10.92
N ILE A 364 27.59 10.23 -10.86
CA ILE A 364 28.48 9.97 -9.73
C ILE A 364 29.94 10.14 -10.16
N VAL A 365 30.76 10.70 -9.28
CA VAL A 365 32.21 10.83 -9.49
C VAL A 365 32.88 10.12 -8.33
N SER A 366 33.63 9.06 -8.64
CA SER A 366 34.35 8.23 -7.67
C SER A 366 35.71 7.90 -8.26
N GLU A 367 36.78 8.04 -7.46
CA GLU A 367 38.16 7.68 -7.88
C GLU A 367 38.56 8.30 -9.25
N GLU A 368 38.27 9.60 -9.42
CA GLU A 368 38.49 10.38 -10.66
C GLU A 368 37.72 9.90 -11.91
N LYS A 369 36.89 8.85 -11.79
CA LYS A 369 36.06 8.33 -12.88
C LYS A 369 34.63 8.84 -12.77
N GLU A 370 34.18 9.43 -13.88
CA GLU A 370 32.79 9.83 -14.09
C GLU A 370 31.96 8.60 -14.49
N SER A 371 30.88 8.36 -13.74
CA SER A 371 29.89 7.33 -14.06
C SER A 371 28.48 7.91 -13.96
N ILE A 372 27.52 7.25 -14.59
CA ILE A 372 26.10 7.56 -14.49
C ILE A 372 25.32 6.33 -14.02
N LEU A 373 24.32 6.57 -13.19
CA LEU A 373 23.34 5.60 -12.77
C LEU A 373 22.04 5.83 -13.54
N ILE A 374 21.43 4.78 -14.07
CA ILE A 374 20.15 4.87 -14.80
C ILE A 374 19.17 3.85 -14.20
N PRO A 375 18.07 4.28 -13.58
CA PRO A 375 16.99 3.38 -13.16
C PRO A 375 16.14 2.99 -14.38
N TYR A 376 15.84 1.70 -14.52
CA TYR A 376 15.03 1.19 -15.63
C TYR A 376 14.25 -0.06 -15.23
N LEU A 377 13.19 -0.39 -15.97
CA LEU A 377 12.55 -1.70 -15.95
C LEU A 377 12.92 -2.49 -17.20
N LEU A 378 13.09 -3.80 -17.04
CA LEU A 378 13.17 -4.77 -18.12
C LEU A 378 12.29 -5.95 -17.71
N ASP A 379 11.32 -6.31 -18.55
CA ASP A 379 10.31 -7.34 -18.27
C ASP A 379 9.65 -7.18 -16.89
N LYS A 380 9.23 -5.93 -16.57
CA LYS A 380 8.66 -5.50 -15.28
C LYS A 380 9.55 -5.73 -14.05
N THR A 381 10.80 -6.16 -14.23
CA THR A 381 11.80 -6.26 -13.16
C THR A 381 12.57 -4.95 -13.06
N PRO A 382 12.70 -4.33 -11.87
CA PRO A 382 13.48 -3.11 -11.70
C PRO A 382 14.99 -3.39 -11.70
N TYR A 383 15.75 -2.47 -12.32
CA TYR A 383 17.20 -2.51 -12.38
C TYR A 383 17.81 -1.11 -12.22
N LEU A 384 19.04 -1.07 -11.68
CA LEU A 384 19.89 0.12 -11.68
C LEU A 384 21.15 -0.17 -12.51
N ALA A 385 21.24 0.44 -13.68
CA ALA A 385 22.43 0.38 -14.52
C ALA A 385 23.51 1.34 -14.02
N LEU A 386 24.76 0.88 -14.04
CA LEU A 386 25.98 1.66 -13.87
C LEU A 386 26.71 1.71 -15.20
N LEU A 387 26.91 2.91 -15.75
CA LEU A 387 27.73 3.13 -16.93
C LEU A 387 28.90 4.04 -16.58
N ASN A 388 30.11 3.64 -16.97
CA ASN A 388 31.29 4.48 -16.82
C ASN A 388 31.51 5.28 -18.11
N LYS A 389 31.97 6.52 -17.98
CA LYS A 389 32.40 7.33 -19.12
C LYS A 389 33.75 6.83 -19.64
N ASP A 390 33.87 6.74 -20.96
CA ASP A 390 35.06 6.32 -21.69
C ASP A 390 35.21 7.21 -22.94
N TYR A 391 36.15 8.16 -22.87
CA TYR A 391 36.29 9.31 -23.77
C TYR A 391 34.95 10.05 -23.99
N GLU A 392 34.37 9.96 -25.19
CA GLU A 392 33.09 10.60 -25.56
C GLU A 392 31.87 9.67 -25.45
N SER A 393 32.04 8.48 -24.87
CA SER A 393 30.99 7.46 -24.77
C SER A 393 30.75 6.99 -23.34
N TYR A 394 29.66 6.25 -23.14
CA TYR A 394 29.38 5.52 -21.90
C TYR A 394 29.42 4.02 -22.15
N VAL A 395 29.98 3.25 -21.22
CA VAL A 395 30.05 1.78 -21.29
C VAL A 395 29.34 1.19 -20.08
N LEU A 396 28.34 0.35 -20.33
CA LEU A 396 27.63 -0.41 -19.29
C LEU A 396 28.62 -1.31 -18.55
N LYS A 397 28.70 -1.19 -17.23
CA LYS A 397 29.60 -1.97 -16.36
C LYS A 397 28.86 -2.94 -15.45
N HIS A 398 27.69 -2.56 -14.96
CA HIS A 398 26.92 -3.39 -14.04
C HIS A 398 25.43 -3.08 -14.10
N ASN A 399 24.59 -4.10 -14.00
CA ASN A 399 23.15 -3.96 -13.75
C ASN A 399 22.85 -4.55 -12.38
N PHE A 400 22.50 -3.70 -11.41
CA PHE A 400 22.00 -4.17 -10.13
C PHE A 400 20.53 -4.55 -10.29
N ARG A 401 20.20 -5.84 -10.15
CA ARG A 401 18.82 -6.34 -10.18
C ARG A 401 18.13 -5.99 -8.86
N GLY A 402 16.98 -5.33 -8.97
CA GLY A 402 16.13 -4.96 -7.85
C GLY A 402 15.21 -6.08 -7.37
N GLU A 403 14.43 -5.72 -6.36
CA GLU A 403 13.28 -6.48 -5.85
C GLU A 403 11.99 -5.68 -6.13
N GLY A 404 10.82 -6.28 -5.93
CA GLY A 404 9.54 -5.59 -6.19
C GLY A 404 9.27 -5.34 -7.68
N PHE A 405 8.48 -4.31 -7.98
CA PHE A 405 7.96 -4.02 -9.33
C PHE A 405 8.34 -2.65 -9.89
N ALA A 406 8.82 -1.71 -9.06
CA ALA A 406 9.29 -0.40 -9.51
C ALA A 406 10.46 0.13 -8.66
N ILE A 407 11.09 1.22 -9.12
CA ILE A 407 12.02 2.04 -8.31
C ILE A 407 11.29 3.32 -7.96
N LYS A 408 11.18 3.64 -6.67
CA LYS A 408 10.47 4.83 -6.16
C LYS A 408 11.39 6.01 -5.90
N ASP A 409 12.54 5.75 -5.27
CA ASP A 409 13.54 6.77 -4.91
C ASP A 409 14.94 6.33 -5.36
N LEU A 410 15.77 7.28 -5.83
CA LEU A 410 17.21 7.05 -6.05
C LEU A 410 18.00 8.30 -5.66
N PHE A 411 18.79 8.24 -4.59
CA PHE A 411 19.60 9.37 -4.13
C PHE A 411 21.00 8.95 -3.70
N ILE A 412 21.94 9.89 -3.73
CA ILE A 412 23.34 9.64 -3.36
C ILE A 412 23.73 10.44 -2.12
N LEU A 413 24.62 9.84 -1.31
CA LEU A 413 25.37 10.53 -0.28
C LEU A 413 26.86 10.33 -0.54
N ASN A 414 27.57 11.44 -0.71
CA ASN A 414 29.01 11.40 -0.86
C ASN A 414 29.70 11.58 0.50
N LEU A 415 30.31 10.51 1.00
CA LEU A 415 31.09 10.49 2.26
C LEU A 415 32.59 10.71 2.02
N GLY A 416 33.01 10.81 0.75
CA GLY A 416 34.32 11.31 0.32
C GLY A 416 35.28 10.24 -0.12
N LYS A 417 35.50 9.24 0.73
CA LYS A 417 36.15 7.99 0.30
C LYS A 417 35.17 7.03 -0.36
N GLU A 418 33.87 7.24 -0.18
CA GLU A 418 32.82 6.31 -0.54
C GLU A 418 31.55 7.09 -0.95
N VAL A 419 30.89 6.65 -2.01
CA VAL A 419 29.57 7.15 -2.41
C VAL A 419 28.55 6.07 -2.07
N LEU A 420 27.61 6.40 -1.19
CA LEU A 420 26.46 5.56 -0.89
C LEU A 420 25.32 5.92 -1.85
N ILE A 421 24.69 4.90 -2.42
CA ILE A 421 23.59 5.00 -3.37
C ILE A 421 22.38 4.37 -2.68
N PHE A 422 21.41 5.20 -2.31
CA PHE A 422 20.15 4.78 -1.70
C PHE A 422 19.14 4.55 -2.82
N ILE A 423 18.59 3.35 -2.89
CA ILE A 423 17.58 2.97 -3.89
C ILE A 423 16.37 2.35 -3.18
N GLY A 424 15.20 2.91 -3.46
CA GLY A 424 13.92 2.45 -2.97
C GLY A 424 13.22 1.55 -3.98
N PHE A 425 12.99 0.30 -3.63
CA PHE A 425 12.19 -0.63 -4.44
C PHE A 425 10.75 -0.63 -3.95
N GLU A 426 9.80 -0.41 -4.86
CA GLU A 426 8.37 -0.50 -4.55
C GLU A 426 7.99 -1.99 -4.47
N VAL A 427 7.62 -2.44 -3.27
CA VAL A 427 7.25 -3.84 -2.99
C VAL A 427 5.77 -4.01 -2.68
N ASP A 428 5.09 -2.93 -2.28
CA ASP A 428 3.64 -2.80 -2.16
C ASP A 428 3.26 -1.31 -2.35
N THR A 429 2.00 -1.04 -2.66
CA THR A 429 1.35 0.26 -2.86
C THR A 429 1.67 1.36 -1.83
N LYS A 430 2.04 0.99 -0.59
CA LYS A 430 2.43 1.92 0.49
C LYS A 430 3.77 1.56 1.17
N LEU A 431 4.47 0.55 0.65
CA LEU A 431 5.65 -0.03 1.27
C LEU A 431 6.81 -0.13 0.28
N ASN A 432 7.89 0.57 0.58
CA ASN A 432 9.13 0.54 -0.17
C ASN A 432 10.22 -0.16 0.65
N LYS A 433 11.04 -0.99 0.00
CA LYS A 433 12.22 -1.61 0.58
C LYS A 433 13.46 -0.82 0.17
N LEU A 434 14.19 -0.29 1.14
CA LEU A 434 15.42 0.47 0.92
C LEU A 434 16.62 -0.45 0.81
N HIS A 435 17.31 -0.41 -0.32
CA HIS A 435 18.69 -0.90 -0.43
C HIS A 435 19.67 0.27 -0.39
N ILE A 436 20.78 0.08 0.31
CA ILE A 436 21.90 1.01 0.33
C ILE A 436 23.06 0.29 -0.36
N LEU A 437 23.49 0.84 -1.48
CA LEU A 437 24.51 0.29 -2.35
C LEU A 437 25.76 1.16 -2.31
N LYS A 438 26.86 0.60 -2.79
CA LYS A 438 28.12 1.31 -3.05
C LYS A 438 28.83 0.74 -4.26
N LEU A 439 29.79 1.51 -4.78
CA LEU A 439 30.72 1.01 -5.76
C LEU A 439 31.81 0.17 -5.08
N LYS A 440 32.06 -1.02 -5.62
CA LYS A 440 33.22 -1.85 -5.30
C LYS A 440 33.64 -2.61 -6.57
N ASP A 441 34.93 -2.55 -6.91
CA ASP A 441 35.51 -3.26 -8.07
C ASP A 441 34.75 -3.01 -9.40
N GLY A 442 34.24 -1.78 -9.59
CA GLY A 442 33.44 -1.38 -10.76
C GLY A 442 32.02 -1.93 -10.80
N LYS A 443 31.50 -2.48 -9.70
CA LYS A 443 30.14 -3.02 -9.56
C LYS A 443 29.38 -2.35 -8.43
N LEU A 444 28.05 -2.43 -8.49
CA LEU A 444 27.15 -2.04 -7.41
C LEU A 444 26.97 -3.21 -6.44
N VAL A 445 27.29 -3.01 -5.17
CA VAL A 445 27.14 -4.01 -4.09
C VAL A 445 26.41 -3.42 -2.89
N LYS A 446 25.74 -4.23 -2.06
CA LYS A 446 25.15 -3.76 -0.79
C LYS A 446 26.25 -3.12 0.09
N ALA A 447 25.97 -1.96 0.67
CA ALA A 447 26.95 -1.18 1.43
C ALA A 447 27.23 -1.75 2.82
N PHE A 448 26.22 -2.38 3.43
CA PHE A 448 26.20 -2.85 4.81
C PHE A 448 25.62 -4.27 4.90
N ASN A 449 25.92 -4.98 5.99
CA ASN A 449 25.32 -6.28 6.30
C ASN A 449 23.84 -6.13 6.72
N GLU A 450 23.10 -7.23 6.60
CA GLU A 450 21.65 -7.19 6.39
C GLU A 450 20.83 -6.76 7.61
N ASN A 451 20.24 -5.57 7.52
CA ASN A 451 18.97 -5.20 8.13
C ASN A 451 18.03 -4.81 6.98
N GLU A 452 16.78 -5.24 7.01
CA GLU A 452 15.78 -4.78 6.05
C GLU A 452 15.14 -3.48 6.54
N TYR A 453 15.21 -2.44 5.70
CA TYR A 453 14.65 -1.12 6.01
C TYR A 453 13.45 -0.88 5.11
N TYR A 454 12.25 -0.82 5.71
CA TYR A 454 11.01 -0.52 5.02
C TYR A 454 10.55 0.90 5.33
N TYR A 455 9.96 1.58 4.34
CA TYR A 455 9.50 2.96 4.48
C TYR A 455 8.30 3.28 3.59
N SER A 456 7.53 4.29 4.01
CA SER A 456 6.46 4.90 3.20
C SER A 456 6.86 6.30 2.70
N LYS A 457 7.64 7.07 3.47
CA LYS A 457 8.31 8.31 3.01
C LYS A 457 9.76 8.30 3.51
N ILE A 458 10.71 8.79 2.71
CA ILE A 458 12.14 8.82 3.04
C ILE A 458 12.77 10.19 2.78
N PHE A 459 13.68 10.58 3.66
CA PHE A 459 14.41 11.84 3.61
C PHE A 459 15.86 11.63 4.00
N LEU A 460 16.75 12.38 3.37
CA LEU A 460 18.15 12.49 3.73
C LEU A 460 18.42 13.96 4.03
N GLU A 461 18.61 14.30 5.31
CA GLU A 461 18.77 15.68 5.77
C GLU A 461 20.01 15.82 6.64
N ASN A 462 20.58 17.02 6.69
CA ASN A 462 21.64 17.38 7.62
C ASN A 462 20.97 18.09 8.82
N LEU A 463 20.85 17.41 9.96
CA LEU A 463 20.02 17.88 11.09
C LEU A 463 20.76 18.74 12.11
N ASN A 464 22.05 18.98 11.89
CA ASN A 464 22.94 19.66 12.83
C ASN A 464 23.83 20.73 12.16
N ASN A 465 23.66 20.94 10.84
CA ASN A 465 24.49 21.80 10.00
C ASN A 465 26.00 21.46 10.05
N ASP A 466 26.36 20.19 10.32
CA ASP A 466 27.74 19.72 10.14
C ASP A 466 27.95 19.20 8.70
N LYS A 467 28.73 18.12 8.48
CA LYS A 467 28.92 17.52 7.15
C LYS A 467 28.34 16.10 7.04
N GLU A 468 27.81 15.55 8.13
CA GLU A 468 27.08 14.30 8.15
C GLU A 468 25.62 14.52 7.71
N ALA A 469 25.01 13.48 7.14
CA ALA A 469 23.58 13.45 6.86
C ALA A 469 22.94 12.33 7.68
N GLU A 470 21.74 12.60 8.18
CA GLU A 470 20.86 11.63 8.79
C GLU A 470 19.84 11.12 7.78
N LEU A 471 19.58 9.81 7.83
CA LEU A 471 18.47 9.21 7.12
C LEU A 471 17.23 9.23 8.03
N ILE A 472 16.13 9.79 7.53
CA ILE A 472 14.84 9.80 8.22
C ILE A 472 13.85 8.94 7.44
N ILE A 473 13.34 7.92 8.12
CA ILE A 473 12.35 6.98 7.61
C ILE A 473 11.00 7.24 8.29
N TRP A 474 9.95 7.42 7.49
CA TRP A 474 8.57 7.51 7.93
C TRP A 474 7.84 6.24 7.49
N ILE A 475 7.27 5.52 8.45
CA ILE A 475 6.56 4.25 8.25
C ILE A 475 5.08 4.52 8.52
N ASN A 476 4.21 4.28 7.54
CA ASN A 476 2.77 4.49 7.72
C ASN A 476 2.21 3.52 8.76
N GLU A 477 1.42 4.02 9.71
CA GLU A 477 0.74 3.19 10.72
C GLU A 477 -0.78 3.20 10.54
N ILE A 478 -1.38 4.36 10.21
CA ILE A 478 -2.81 4.54 9.93
C ILE A 478 -3.02 5.88 9.20
N GLU A 479 -3.94 5.95 8.23
CA GLU A 479 -4.22 7.17 7.42
C GLU A 479 -2.92 7.91 6.97
N GLU A 480 -2.77 9.21 7.28
CA GLU A 480 -1.55 10.02 7.12
C GLU A 480 -0.75 10.14 8.43
N ALA A 481 -0.86 9.17 9.33
CA ALA A 481 -0.03 9.04 10.52
C ALA A 481 1.13 8.07 10.32
N TYR A 482 2.30 8.49 10.83
CA TYR A 482 3.58 7.84 10.59
C TYR A 482 4.40 7.69 11.88
N LYS A 483 4.98 6.50 12.04
CA LYS A 483 6.10 6.26 12.93
C LYS A 483 7.38 6.71 12.26
N ILE A 484 8.15 7.54 12.97
CA ILE A 484 9.37 8.18 12.44
C ILE A 484 10.60 7.60 13.12
N GLU A 485 11.59 7.24 12.31
CA GLU A 485 12.87 6.71 12.75
C GLU A 485 14.03 7.49 12.12
N ILE A 486 14.92 8.02 12.96
CA ILE A 486 16.09 8.80 12.54
C ILE A 486 17.33 7.92 12.72
N TYR A 487 18.18 7.86 11.69
CA TYR A 487 19.40 7.08 11.65
C TYR A 487 20.60 7.96 11.33
N SER A 488 21.63 7.92 12.18
CA SER A 488 22.95 8.42 11.80
C SER A 488 23.63 7.41 10.89
N ILE A 489 24.15 7.88 9.77
CA ILE A 489 24.91 7.06 8.81
C ILE A 489 26.34 6.91 9.35
N LYS A 490 26.85 5.67 9.40
CA LYS A 490 28.20 5.33 9.86
C LYS A 490 28.81 4.27 8.94
N GLU A 491 30.14 4.14 8.97
CA GLU A 491 30.92 3.25 8.07
C GLU A 491 30.41 1.80 8.04
N ASN A 492 29.89 1.30 9.17
CA ASN A 492 29.40 -0.07 9.31
C ASN A 492 27.86 -0.20 9.19
N GLY A 493 27.12 0.88 8.93
CA GLY A 493 25.67 0.84 8.77
C GLY A 493 24.90 2.03 9.33
N LEU A 494 23.57 1.93 9.22
CA LEU A 494 22.65 2.88 9.85
C LEU A 494 22.54 2.60 11.35
N LYS A 495 22.79 3.62 12.18
CA LYS A 495 22.58 3.54 13.63
C LYS A 495 21.40 4.43 14.04
N LYS A 496 20.32 3.81 14.51
CA LYS A 496 19.14 4.53 15.02
C LYS A 496 19.54 5.45 16.17
N THR A 497 19.06 6.69 16.12
CA THR A 497 19.44 7.75 17.06
C THR A 497 18.20 8.55 17.49
N ASN A 498 18.26 9.11 18.70
CA ASN A 498 17.29 10.08 19.21
C ASN A 498 17.94 11.45 19.51
N LYS A 499 19.22 11.64 19.15
CA LYS A 499 19.98 12.88 19.38
C LYS A 499 19.27 14.10 18.79
N PHE A 500 18.63 13.91 17.64
CA PHE A 500 17.98 14.95 16.85
C PHE A 500 16.46 15.02 17.03
N ASP A 501 15.87 14.17 17.88
CA ASP A 501 14.42 14.13 18.11
C ASP A 501 13.86 15.53 18.42
N LYS A 502 14.55 16.30 19.28
CA LYS A 502 14.09 17.65 19.65
C LYS A 502 14.03 18.64 18.48
N TYR A 503 14.92 18.49 17.50
CA TYR A 503 15.01 19.38 16.35
C TYR A 503 14.10 18.91 15.21
N TYR A 504 14.23 17.65 14.78
CA TYR A 504 13.47 17.14 13.63
C TYR A 504 11.96 17.11 13.88
N TYR A 505 11.52 16.82 15.12
CA TYR A 505 10.10 16.82 15.44
C TYR A 505 9.45 18.22 15.46
N GLU A 506 10.19 19.30 15.15
CA GLU A 506 9.59 20.59 14.79
C GLU A 506 8.72 20.47 13.53
N LYS A 507 9.32 19.98 12.45
CA LYS A 507 8.64 19.67 11.18
C LYS A 507 7.46 18.70 11.37
N VAL A 508 7.62 17.73 12.28
CA VAL A 508 6.59 16.71 12.57
C VAL A 508 5.42 17.29 13.35
N VAL A 509 5.67 18.21 14.30
CA VAL A 509 4.61 18.94 15.00
C VAL A 509 3.81 19.78 14.01
N ASP A 510 4.47 20.51 13.11
CA ASP A 510 3.78 21.37 12.14
C ASP A 510 3.03 20.55 11.08
N TYR A 511 3.55 19.38 10.68
CA TYR A 511 2.83 18.41 9.87
C TYR A 511 1.51 17.96 10.53
N TYR A 512 1.54 17.51 11.80
CA TYR A 512 0.31 17.06 12.46
C TYR A 512 -0.65 18.19 12.82
N LYS A 513 -0.17 19.41 13.09
CA LYS A 513 -1.06 20.60 13.20
C LYS A 513 -1.77 20.86 11.88
N ASN A 514 -1.04 20.88 10.76
CA ASN A 514 -1.63 21.06 9.44
C ASN A 514 -2.67 19.98 9.12
N LEU A 515 -2.40 18.72 9.49
CA LEU A 515 -3.38 17.64 9.38
C LEU A 515 -4.64 17.89 10.25
N ILE A 516 -4.50 18.34 11.49
CA ILE A 516 -5.64 18.67 12.37
C ILE A 516 -6.44 19.88 11.87
N GLU A 517 -5.76 20.89 11.31
CA GLU A 517 -6.37 22.12 10.81
C GLU A 517 -7.11 21.90 9.47
N ASN A 518 -6.63 20.99 8.62
CA ASN A 518 -7.13 20.85 7.24
C ASN A 518 -7.81 19.50 6.92
N TYR A 519 -7.77 18.49 7.81
CA TYR A 519 -8.24 17.13 7.52
C TYR A 519 -9.11 16.51 8.64
N GLY A 520 -10.07 15.68 8.22
CA GLY A 520 -11.09 15.09 9.08
C GLY A 520 -10.70 13.82 9.83
N ASN A 521 -9.65 13.85 10.67
CA ASN A 521 -9.49 12.87 11.76
C ASN A 521 -8.67 13.43 12.95
N LYS A 522 -9.23 14.43 13.65
CA LYS A 522 -8.57 15.12 14.76
C LYS A 522 -8.07 14.15 15.85
N SER A 523 -8.82 13.09 16.17
CA SER A 523 -8.46 12.13 17.23
C SER A 523 -7.15 11.39 16.94
N ILE A 524 -6.99 10.85 15.73
CA ILE A 524 -5.75 10.17 15.32
C ILE A 524 -4.59 11.17 15.35
N TYR A 525 -4.72 12.29 14.64
CA TYR A 525 -3.61 13.23 14.48
C TYR A 525 -3.22 13.91 15.80
N SER A 526 -4.16 14.11 16.73
CA SER A 526 -3.87 14.62 18.08
C SER A 526 -2.99 13.66 18.89
N TYR A 527 -3.21 12.34 18.80
CA TYR A 527 -2.33 11.37 19.46
C TYR A 527 -0.90 11.44 18.92
N TYR A 528 -0.73 11.48 17.60
CA TYR A 528 0.61 11.59 17.00
C TYR A 528 1.26 12.97 17.22
N LEU A 529 0.49 14.05 17.28
CA LEU A 529 0.94 15.37 17.71
C LEU A 529 1.44 15.36 19.16
N ALA A 530 0.74 14.67 20.07
CA ALA A 530 1.19 14.51 21.46
C ALA A 530 2.49 13.71 21.56
N LEU A 531 2.67 12.65 20.75
CA LEU A 531 3.95 11.94 20.64
C LEU A 531 5.06 12.83 20.06
N ALA A 532 4.75 13.69 19.09
CA ALA A 532 5.71 14.66 18.54
C ALA A 532 6.13 15.70 19.59
N TYR A 533 5.21 16.18 20.44
CA TYR A 533 5.55 17.02 21.59
C TYR A 533 6.34 16.26 22.68
N GLU A 534 6.06 14.97 22.94
CA GLU A 534 6.91 14.14 23.83
C GLU A 534 8.37 14.12 23.32
N LYS A 535 8.54 13.94 22.01
CA LYS A 535 9.85 13.90 21.33
C LYS A 535 10.60 15.23 21.42
N ARG A 536 9.90 16.36 21.31
CA ARG A 536 10.44 17.71 21.60
C ARG A 536 10.72 17.98 23.09
N ARG A 537 10.31 17.08 23.99
CA ARG A 537 10.26 17.25 25.45
C ARG A 537 9.34 18.37 25.93
N GLU A 538 8.35 18.73 25.12
CA GLU A 538 7.36 19.78 25.40
C GLU A 538 6.16 19.17 26.15
N TYR A 539 6.44 18.50 27.28
CA TYR A 539 5.49 17.62 27.97
C TYR A 539 4.17 18.31 28.38
N ARG A 540 4.19 19.61 28.67
CA ARG A 540 2.96 20.38 28.96
C ARG A 540 2.04 20.50 27.73
N LYS A 541 2.59 20.71 26.53
CA LYS A 541 1.81 20.72 25.27
C LYS A 541 1.33 19.32 24.91
N ALA A 542 2.19 18.30 25.08
CA ALA A 542 1.79 16.90 24.88
C ALA A 542 0.61 16.52 25.79
N ILE A 543 0.61 16.93 27.05
CA ILE A 543 -0.49 16.70 27.99
C ILE A 543 -1.75 17.47 27.57
N ALA A 544 -1.63 18.74 27.17
CA ALA A 544 -2.79 19.52 26.71
C ALA A 544 -3.48 18.85 25.52
N VAL A 545 -2.73 18.44 24.49
CA VAL A 545 -3.29 17.71 23.32
C VAL A 545 -3.90 16.37 23.71
N ILE A 546 -3.39 15.69 24.75
CA ILE A 546 -4.00 14.45 25.27
C ILE A 546 -5.26 14.74 26.09
N ASP A 547 -5.31 15.86 26.81
CA ASP A 547 -6.49 16.29 27.54
C ASP A 547 -7.61 16.65 26.55
N ASP A 548 -7.31 17.44 25.51
CA ASP A 548 -8.22 17.69 24.38
C ASP A 548 -8.68 16.38 23.71
N ALA A 549 -7.75 15.48 23.37
CA ALA A 549 -8.06 14.20 22.74
C ALA A 549 -8.85 13.21 23.62
N LEU A 550 -8.91 13.44 24.95
CA LEU A 550 -9.73 12.68 25.88
C LEU A 550 -11.17 13.25 25.99
N GLU A 551 -11.42 14.45 25.48
CA GLU A 551 -12.74 15.10 25.43
C GLU A 551 -13.45 14.90 24.08
N GLU A 552 -12.72 14.47 23.03
CA GLU A 552 -13.29 14.05 21.74
C GLU A 552 -14.30 12.91 21.88
N GLU A 553 -15.32 12.86 21.02
CA GLU A 553 -16.35 11.81 21.00
C GLU A 553 -15.75 10.40 20.77
N PHE A 554 -14.65 10.32 20.01
CA PHE A 554 -13.94 9.09 19.69
C PHE A 554 -12.42 9.20 19.97
N PRO A 555 -11.95 9.04 21.23
CA PRO A 555 -10.53 9.16 21.58
C PRO A 555 -9.67 8.03 20.99
N TYR A 556 -8.62 8.39 20.25
CA TYR A 556 -7.63 7.44 19.69
C TYR A 556 -6.30 7.48 20.48
N PRO A 557 -5.60 6.35 20.70
CA PRO A 557 -5.95 4.98 20.31
C PRO A 557 -6.92 4.29 21.29
N SER A 558 -6.85 4.64 22.58
CA SER A 558 -7.89 4.33 23.57
C SER A 558 -7.78 5.27 24.76
N VAL A 559 -8.88 5.44 25.49
CA VAL A 559 -8.96 6.29 26.69
C VAL A 559 -7.95 5.84 27.75
N GLU A 560 -7.77 4.53 27.96
CA GLU A 560 -6.79 3.95 28.89
C GLU A 560 -5.38 4.32 28.45
N ARG A 561 -5.08 4.17 27.15
CA ARG A 561 -3.74 4.42 26.62
C ARG A 561 -3.37 5.90 26.65
N LEU A 562 -4.32 6.79 26.38
CA LEU A 562 -4.16 8.23 26.57
C LEU A 562 -3.95 8.59 28.05
N LYS A 563 -4.72 7.99 28.97
CA LYS A 563 -4.54 8.17 30.42
C LYS A 563 -3.16 7.67 30.90
N GLU A 564 -2.66 6.55 30.38
CA GLU A 564 -1.31 6.04 30.64
C GLU A 564 -0.23 7.00 30.14
N LEU A 565 -0.33 7.45 28.89
CA LEU A 565 0.62 8.39 28.29
C LEU A 565 0.64 9.70 29.07
N ARG A 566 -0.53 10.26 29.39
CA ARG A 566 -0.67 11.44 30.26
C ARG A 566 0.00 11.24 31.62
N LYS A 567 -0.21 10.08 32.27
CA LYS A 567 0.42 9.74 33.56
C LYS A 567 1.93 9.60 33.46
N LYS A 568 2.46 9.04 32.36
CA LYS A 568 3.89 8.96 32.05
C LYS A 568 4.49 10.36 31.89
N LEU A 569 3.86 11.21 31.08
CA LEU A 569 4.32 12.58 30.80
C LEU A 569 4.27 13.47 32.06
N LYS A 570 3.24 13.35 32.90
CA LYS A 570 3.15 14.09 34.17
C LYS A 570 4.33 13.80 35.11
N LYS A 571 4.93 12.60 35.07
CA LYS A 571 6.15 12.26 35.83
C LYS A 571 7.45 12.85 35.25
N LEU A 572 7.43 13.33 34.00
CA LEU A 572 8.59 13.93 33.33
C LEU A 572 8.65 15.45 33.47
N ILE A 573 7.57 16.07 33.95
CA ILE A 573 7.57 17.47 34.39
C ILE A 573 8.26 17.52 35.75
N LYS A 574 9.38 18.24 35.80
CA LYS A 574 10.04 18.68 37.04
C LYS A 574 9.47 20.02 37.50
#